data_AF-A0A9D2BHH6-F1
#
_entry.id   AF-A0A9D2BHH6-F1
#
_cell.length_a   1.000
_cell.length_b   1.000
_cell.length_c   1.000
_cell.angle_alpha   90.00
_cell.angle_beta   90.00
_cell.angle_gamma   90.00
#
_symmetry.space_group_name_H-M   'P 1'
#
loop_
_entity.id
_entity.type
_entity.pdbx_description
1 polymer ?
#
loop_
_entity_poly.entity_id
_entity_poly.type
_entity_poly.pdbx_seq_one_letter_code
_entity_poly.pdbx_strand_id
1 'polypeptide(L)'
;MKKSISFLLGLWAALSLAGCSTNNKAAQEEVNVIVAADLHFDLLPETDQYFHVVTMNRLPGQFNFPGEQKAIDKIDGVIIAGDIFDKARPEILDLYRQRYETGEGERRIHYPVYPGLGNHDVDPAVSDKGADNLKGRALTFNYLDSILNDKLAKGEILNLHPSSRSYSWNIGKVHFIQGQRFAGDTAYCESNLAWLADDLKRYASAGNPVVYIQHYGFDEWAIKWWPQSSRNQLFDLLDQYNVAAFLVGHTHVPSIQHYRGYPIYQVNNAWPDEDGNGSFAVVRIKDNQVSIASCRWKDGEGNFEVVEPYINDSLPRVIDHKIHYNAFSHNDYWRENPLFDALAFRYNCVEADLWPINGELYVSHDRPKADTAITFRRLYLDPLIERLKANDGKIYPESDRPFYLMVDCKEKGEEIYKLLKEQMSPYKDYFCRIENGEYKEGAILFFLSGDRPMKSLPNESTRFTFLDGQVKDLGKAVPSTLAPVVSDNYADFFSWDGQGQMPDDQLIRMREIIQQVHQEGKLFRWWGAPDTEVFKRFFIQEGVDLVGADDLNGLYNVLCDINRTNKQ
;
A
#
# COMPACT_ATOMS: atom_id res chain seq x y z
N MET A 1 36.91 83.25 -34.85
CA MET A 1 35.92 83.64 -35.88
C MET A 1 35.98 82.67 -37.04
N LYS A 2 34.84 82.07 -37.42
CA LYS A 2 34.45 81.57 -38.77
C LYS A 2 35.42 80.61 -39.48
N LYS A 3 35.07 79.42 -39.99
CA LYS A 3 33.78 78.87 -40.46
C LYS A 3 33.94 77.36 -40.73
N SER A 4 32.83 76.64 -40.58
CA SER A 4 32.32 75.42 -41.26
C SER A 4 33.22 74.67 -42.25
N ILE A 5 33.46 73.38 -42.01
CA ILE A 5 32.73 72.17 -42.52
C ILE A 5 32.92 71.90 -44.01
N SER A 6 33.60 70.79 -44.33
CA SER A 6 33.08 69.72 -45.18
C SER A 6 33.82 68.40 -44.96
N PHE A 7 33.02 67.33 -44.93
CA PHE A 7 33.28 65.92 -44.57
C PHE A 7 33.92 65.10 -45.69
N LEU A 8 34.72 64.08 -45.33
CA LEU A 8 34.76 62.73 -45.96
C LEU A 8 35.61 61.82 -45.03
N LEU A 9 34.98 60.96 -44.22
CA LEU A 9 34.68 59.52 -44.43
C LEU A 9 35.89 58.58 -44.28
N GLY A 10 35.85 57.73 -43.25
CA GLY A 10 36.82 56.66 -43.01
C GLY A 10 36.58 55.91 -41.70
N LEU A 11 35.62 54.98 -41.75
CA LEU A 11 35.25 53.88 -40.83
C LEU A 11 36.10 53.65 -39.57
N TRP A 12 35.45 53.41 -38.43
CA TRP A 12 35.60 52.19 -37.60
C TRP A 12 34.27 52.00 -36.83
N ALA A 13 33.55 50.92 -37.13
CA ALA A 13 32.24 50.63 -36.56
C ALA A 13 32.39 49.75 -35.30
N ALA A 14 31.98 50.27 -34.15
CA ALA A 14 31.62 49.48 -32.98
C ALA A 14 30.09 49.31 -33.00
N LEU A 15 29.61 48.11 -33.31
CA LEU A 15 28.19 47.79 -33.18
C LEU A 15 27.91 47.24 -31.78
N SER A 16 27.06 47.97 -31.08
CA SER A 16 26.31 47.55 -29.90
C SER A 16 25.43 46.32 -30.22
N LEU A 17 25.65 45.22 -29.51
CA LEU A 17 24.75 44.07 -29.47
C LEU A 17 23.55 44.40 -28.58
N ALA A 18 22.39 44.61 -29.20
CA ALA A 18 21.10 44.59 -28.53
C ALA A 18 20.51 43.17 -28.61
N GLY A 19 20.18 42.62 -27.44
CA GLY A 19 19.00 41.77 -27.21
C GLY A 19 18.87 40.47 -28.00
N CYS A 20 19.22 39.36 -27.35
CA CYS A 20 18.36 38.16 -27.30
C CYS A 20 18.83 37.29 -26.13
N SER A 21 18.28 37.52 -24.94
CA SER A 21 18.35 36.53 -23.87
C SER A 21 17.45 35.36 -24.28
N THR A 22 18.04 34.32 -24.89
CA THR A 22 17.38 33.03 -24.99
C THR A 22 17.27 32.48 -23.58
N ASN A 23 16.15 32.75 -22.92
CA ASN A 23 15.64 31.91 -21.84
C ASN A 23 15.36 30.53 -22.45
N ASN A 24 16.40 29.72 -22.58
CA ASN A 24 16.23 28.27 -22.65
C ASN A 24 15.73 27.86 -21.27
N LYS A 25 14.41 27.95 -21.04
CA LYS A 25 13.76 27.02 -20.13
C LYS A 25 14.13 25.64 -20.65
N ALA A 26 15.00 24.93 -19.94
CA ALA A 26 15.23 23.51 -20.20
C ALA A 26 13.85 22.88 -20.33
N ALA A 27 13.59 22.19 -21.45
CA ALA A 27 12.32 21.51 -21.65
C ALA A 27 12.05 20.65 -20.42
N GLN A 28 10.90 20.89 -19.79
CA GLN A 28 10.48 20.21 -18.59
C GLN A 28 10.37 18.71 -18.92
N GLU A 29 11.14 17.87 -18.24
CA GLU A 29 11.28 16.46 -18.58
C GLU A 29 10.02 15.72 -18.11
N GLU A 30 9.15 15.42 -19.07
CA GLU A 30 7.89 14.69 -18.89
C GLU A 30 8.08 13.26 -19.42
N VAL A 31 7.78 12.28 -18.57
CA VAL A 31 7.81 10.85 -18.87
C VAL A 31 6.38 10.33 -18.87
N ASN A 32 5.93 9.80 -19.99
CA ASN A 32 4.61 9.19 -20.14
C ASN A 32 4.78 7.72 -20.53
N VAL A 33 4.28 6.78 -19.73
CA VAL A 33 4.30 5.35 -20.05
C VAL A 33 2.92 4.74 -19.97
N ILE A 34 2.72 3.66 -20.71
CA ILE A 34 1.55 2.80 -20.60
C ILE A 34 1.96 1.58 -19.79
N VAL A 35 1.10 1.15 -18.87
CA VAL A 35 1.24 -0.12 -18.16
C VAL A 35 0.02 -0.97 -18.48
N ALA A 36 0.25 -2.09 -19.16
CA ALA A 36 -0.73 -3.13 -19.39
C ALA A 36 -0.42 -4.30 -18.44
N ALA A 37 -1.42 -5.09 -18.10
CA ALA A 37 -1.26 -6.30 -17.32
C ALA A 37 -2.19 -7.38 -17.88
N ASP A 38 -1.99 -8.62 -17.43
CA ASP A 38 -2.91 -9.73 -17.68
C ASP A 38 -3.30 -9.75 -19.14
N LEU A 39 -2.36 -10.17 -19.99
CA LEU A 39 -2.59 -10.30 -21.42
C LEU A 39 -3.18 -11.67 -21.74
N HIS A 40 -2.76 -12.75 -21.07
CA HIS A 40 -3.22 -14.12 -21.33
C HIS A 40 -3.37 -14.40 -22.84
N PHE A 41 -2.37 -14.00 -23.63
CA PHE A 41 -2.52 -13.78 -25.06
C PHE A 41 -2.89 -15.04 -25.87
N ASP A 42 -2.72 -16.24 -25.30
CA ASP A 42 -3.09 -17.53 -25.88
C ASP A 42 -4.47 -18.08 -25.46
N LEU A 43 -5.32 -17.25 -24.84
CA LEU A 43 -6.75 -17.51 -24.73
C LEU A 43 -7.48 -16.98 -26.00
N LEU A 44 -8.05 -17.90 -26.81
CA LEU A 44 -8.73 -17.58 -28.09
C LEU A 44 -10.25 -17.35 -27.92
N PRO A 45 -10.87 -16.31 -28.52
CA PRO A 45 -10.43 -14.92 -28.57
C PRO A 45 -11.54 -13.94 -28.10
N GLU A 46 -11.25 -13.08 -27.13
CA GLU A 46 -11.96 -11.80 -27.02
C GLU A 46 -11.09 -10.72 -27.69
N THR A 47 -11.14 -10.72 -29.02
CA THR A 47 -10.26 -9.96 -29.92
C THR A 47 -8.79 -10.42 -29.83
N ASP A 48 -8.04 -10.40 -30.92
CA ASP A 48 -6.58 -10.60 -30.95
C ASP A 48 -5.80 -9.45 -30.24
N GLN A 49 -6.43 -8.87 -29.22
CA GLN A 49 -6.09 -7.65 -28.49
C GLN A 49 -5.72 -6.48 -29.39
N TYR A 50 -6.25 -6.49 -30.62
CA TYR A 50 -6.04 -5.44 -31.60
C TYR A 50 -6.56 -4.08 -31.09
N PHE A 51 -7.74 -4.04 -30.49
CA PHE A 51 -8.32 -2.80 -29.96
C PHE A 51 -7.48 -2.20 -28.84
N HIS A 52 -6.90 -3.05 -28.00
CA HIS A 52 -5.98 -2.66 -26.94
C HIS A 52 -4.73 -1.96 -27.52
N VAL A 53 -4.06 -2.60 -28.49
CA VAL A 53 -2.86 -2.07 -29.16
C VAL A 53 -3.15 -0.76 -29.93
N VAL A 54 -4.24 -0.72 -30.71
CA VAL A 54 -4.60 0.49 -31.49
C VAL A 54 -4.88 1.67 -30.57
N THR A 55 -5.56 1.43 -29.45
CA THR A 55 -5.88 2.47 -28.47
C THR A 55 -4.61 3.04 -27.84
N MET A 56 -3.65 2.20 -27.44
CA MET A 56 -2.36 2.65 -26.92
C MET A 56 -1.61 3.55 -27.92
N ASN A 57 -1.62 3.17 -29.20
CA ASN A 57 -0.97 3.96 -30.25
C ASN A 57 -1.68 5.30 -30.53
N ARG A 58 -2.97 5.45 -30.17
CA ARG A 58 -3.75 6.68 -30.39
C ARG A 58 -3.72 7.69 -29.25
N LEU A 59 -3.15 7.36 -28.09
CA LEU A 59 -3.15 8.26 -26.93
C LEU A 59 -2.46 9.63 -27.18
N PRO A 60 -1.30 9.72 -27.86
CA PRO A 60 -0.66 11.01 -28.09
C PRO A 60 -1.59 12.00 -28.81
N GLY A 61 -1.76 13.19 -28.22
CA GLY A 61 -2.65 14.24 -28.70
C GLY A 61 -4.14 14.03 -28.40
N GLN A 62 -4.53 12.92 -27.76
CA GLN A 62 -5.94 12.60 -27.48
C GLN A 62 -6.23 12.35 -26.00
N PHE A 63 -5.30 11.75 -25.26
CA PHE A 63 -5.49 11.38 -23.86
C PHE A 63 -5.21 12.55 -22.92
N ASN A 64 -6.19 12.89 -22.08
CA ASN A 64 -6.06 13.86 -20.99
C ASN A 64 -6.18 13.12 -19.65
N PHE A 65 -5.33 13.49 -18.69
CA PHE A 65 -5.57 13.08 -17.31
C PHE A 65 -6.85 13.74 -16.76
N PRO A 66 -7.58 13.10 -15.83
CA PRO A 66 -8.77 13.67 -15.22
C PRO A 66 -8.50 15.08 -14.66
N GLY A 67 -9.39 16.02 -15.00
CA GLY A 67 -9.27 17.42 -14.58
C GLY A 67 -8.31 18.27 -15.44
N GLU A 68 -7.63 17.69 -16.42
CA GLU A 68 -6.73 18.41 -17.32
C GLU A 68 -7.33 18.63 -18.71
N GLN A 69 -6.92 19.74 -19.34
CA GLN A 69 -7.36 20.10 -20.70
C GLN A 69 -6.31 19.85 -21.77
N LYS A 70 -5.06 19.58 -21.37
CA LYS A 70 -3.96 19.36 -22.30
C LYS A 70 -3.69 17.87 -22.41
N ALA A 71 -3.75 17.36 -23.64
CA ALA A 71 -3.45 15.97 -23.91
C ALA A 71 -1.94 15.71 -23.79
N ILE A 72 -1.57 14.47 -23.47
CA ILE A 72 -0.17 14.05 -23.50
C ILE A 72 0.37 14.11 -24.94
N ASP A 73 1.59 14.58 -25.10
CA ASP A 73 2.18 14.82 -26.42
C ASP A 73 2.87 13.57 -27.01
N LYS A 74 3.25 12.60 -26.16
CA LYS A 74 3.99 11.39 -26.53
C LYS A 74 3.82 10.28 -25.49
N ILE A 75 4.19 9.05 -25.88
CA ILE A 75 4.43 7.91 -24.99
C ILE A 75 5.89 7.47 -25.14
N ASP A 76 6.55 7.21 -24.03
CA ASP A 76 7.97 6.86 -23.95
C ASP A 76 8.21 5.35 -23.83
N GLY A 77 7.19 4.57 -23.46
CA GLY A 77 7.28 3.12 -23.36
C GLY A 77 5.98 2.43 -22.96
N VAL A 78 5.92 1.12 -23.18
CA VAL A 78 4.85 0.23 -22.75
C VAL A 78 5.45 -0.84 -21.83
N ILE A 79 4.86 -1.01 -20.65
CA ILE A 79 5.31 -1.95 -19.63
C ILE A 79 4.23 -3.02 -19.46
N ILE A 80 4.62 -4.29 -19.40
CA ILE A 80 3.70 -5.40 -19.14
C ILE A 80 3.90 -5.87 -17.69
N ALA A 81 2.87 -5.76 -16.85
CA ALA A 81 2.88 -6.14 -15.43
C ALA A 81 2.44 -7.60 -15.22
N GLY A 82 2.99 -8.50 -16.02
CA GLY A 82 2.80 -9.95 -15.88
C GLY A 82 1.66 -10.55 -16.70
N ASP A 83 1.60 -11.87 -16.65
CA ASP A 83 0.69 -12.77 -17.37
C ASP A 83 0.60 -12.47 -18.86
N ILE A 84 1.77 -12.54 -19.51
CA ILE A 84 1.89 -12.43 -20.96
C ILE A 84 1.10 -13.58 -21.62
N PHE A 85 1.27 -14.78 -21.10
CA PHE A 85 0.59 -15.99 -21.57
C PHE A 85 -0.14 -16.70 -20.42
N ASP A 86 -1.26 -17.34 -20.75
CA ASP A 86 -1.97 -18.26 -19.86
C ASP A 86 -1.32 -19.66 -19.87
N LYS A 87 -0.99 -20.14 -21.07
CA LYS A 87 -0.50 -21.52 -21.29
C LYS A 87 0.84 -21.57 -22.01
N ALA A 88 1.43 -20.41 -22.35
CA ALA A 88 2.69 -20.29 -23.07
C ALA A 88 2.78 -21.21 -24.30
N ARG A 89 1.77 -21.13 -25.18
CA ARG A 89 1.69 -21.94 -26.40
C ARG A 89 2.65 -21.44 -27.49
N PRO A 90 3.59 -22.27 -28.01
CA PRO A 90 4.55 -21.84 -29.03
C PRO A 90 3.90 -21.25 -30.30
N GLU A 91 2.74 -21.75 -30.69
CA GLU A 91 2.01 -21.30 -31.87
C GLU A 91 1.50 -19.86 -31.79
N ILE A 92 1.36 -19.29 -30.58
CA ILE A 92 0.90 -17.91 -30.42
C ILE A 92 2.03 -16.89 -30.51
N LEU A 93 3.29 -17.33 -30.31
CA LEU A 93 4.39 -16.41 -30.04
C LEU A 93 4.60 -15.40 -31.18
N ASP A 94 4.52 -15.84 -32.44
CA ASP A 94 4.68 -14.94 -33.57
C ASP A 94 3.54 -13.91 -33.69
N LEU A 95 2.33 -14.27 -33.27
CA LEU A 95 1.21 -13.34 -33.21
C LEU A 95 1.36 -12.36 -32.04
N TYR A 96 1.82 -12.83 -30.89
CA TYR A 96 2.14 -11.98 -29.73
C TYR A 96 3.20 -10.94 -30.10
N ARG A 97 4.29 -11.37 -30.74
CA ARG A 97 5.31 -10.48 -31.28
C ARG A 97 4.74 -9.47 -32.28
N GLN A 98 3.72 -9.86 -33.04
CA GLN A 98 3.03 -8.95 -33.95
C GLN A 98 2.05 -7.98 -33.25
N ARG A 99 1.81 -8.11 -31.96
CA ARG A 99 0.97 -7.19 -31.17
C ARG A 99 1.81 -6.36 -30.21
N TYR A 100 2.55 -7.01 -29.32
CA TYR A 100 3.16 -6.39 -28.14
C TYR A 100 4.67 -6.24 -28.20
N GLU A 101 5.35 -6.65 -29.28
CA GLU A 101 6.72 -6.17 -29.51
C GLU A 101 6.70 -4.86 -30.30
N THR A 102 7.71 -4.01 -30.02
CA THR A 102 7.91 -2.76 -30.75
C THR A 102 8.04 -3.04 -32.24
N GLY A 103 7.28 -2.31 -33.07
CA GLY A 103 7.42 -2.40 -34.51
C GLY A 103 6.51 -1.45 -35.26
N GLU A 104 6.53 -1.57 -36.59
CA GLU A 104 5.74 -0.73 -37.49
C GLU A 104 4.36 -1.35 -37.81
N GLY A 105 3.41 -0.50 -38.18
CA GLY A 105 2.06 -0.89 -38.60
C GLY A 105 1.01 -0.77 -37.51
N GLU A 106 -0.25 -0.65 -37.90
CA GLU A 106 -1.38 -0.33 -36.99
C GLU A 106 -1.59 -1.37 -35.88
N ARG A 107 -1.20 -2.62 -36.13
CA ARG A 107 -1.41 -3.76 -35.21
C ARG A 107 -0.27 -3.99 -34.24
N ARG A 108 0.78 -3.18 -34.27
CA ARG A 108 1.97 -3.33 -33.44
C ARG A 108 2.10 -2.14 -32.50
N ILE A 109 2.65 -2.36 -31.30
CA ILE A 109 3.03 -1.26 -30.42
C ILE A 109 4.18 -0.45 -31.05
N HIS A 110 4.04 0.88 -31.09
CA HIS A 110 5.03 1.78 -31.71
C HIS A 110 6.12 2.25 -30.74
N TYR A 111 6.04 1.85 -29.48
CA TYR A 111 6.91 2.30 -28.39
C TYR A 111 7.81 1.17 -27.88
N PRO A 112 8.94 1.46 -27.22
CA PRO A 112 9.72 0.44 -26.52
C PRO A 112 8.86 -0.36 -25.54
N VAL A 113 8.92 -1.69 -25.62
CA VAL A 113 8.18 -2.59 -24.72
C VAL A 113 9.09 -3.24 -23.68
N TYR A 114 8.61 -3.28 -22.45
CA TYR A 114 9.26 -3.84 -21.26
C TYR A 114 8.40 -4.98 -20.68
N PRO A 115 8.67 -6.25 -21.03
CA PRO A 115 7.85 -7.39 -20.61
C PRO A 115 8.07 -7.76 -19.13
N GLY A 116 7.03 -8.24 -18.46
CA GLY A 116 7.07 -8.77 -17.10
C GLY A 116 6.37 -10.12 -17.00
N LEU A 117 6.78 -10.95 -16.05
CA LEU A 117 6.24 -12.28 -15.77
C LEU A 117 5.18 -12.20 -14.68
N GLY A 118 4.06 -12.89 -14.89
CA GLY A 118 3.08 -13.18 -13.87
C GLY A 118 3.08 -14.65 -13.46
N ASN A 119 2.04 -15.08 -12.76
CA ASN A 119 1.96 -16.46 -12.28
C ASN A 119 1.66 -17.47 -13.39
N HIS A 120 0.91 -17.11 -14.43
CA HIS A 120 0.66 -18.00 -15.56
C HIS A 120 1.92 -18.15 -16.44
N ASP A 121 2.79 -17.15 -16.48
CA ASP A 121 4.07 -17.25 -17.17
C ASP A 121 5.05 -18.20 -16.46
N VAL A 122 5.05 -18.19 -15.12
CA VAL A 122 5.92 -19.02 -14.29
C VAL A 122 5.34 -20.42 -14.11
N ASP A 123 4.06 -20.56 -13.81
CA ASP A 123 3.38 -21.83 -13.52
C ASP A 123 2.21 -22.07 -14.51
N PRO A 124 2.48 -22.20 -15.83
CA PRO A 124 1.42 -22.29 -16.84
C PRO A 124 0.64 -23.61 -16.70
N ALA A 125 -0.68 -23.52 -16.75
CA ALA A 125 -1.59 -24.67 -16.67
C ALA A 125 -1.85 -25.31 -18.05
N VAL A 126 -0.77 -25.69 -18.76
CA VAL A 126 -0.82 -26.22 -20.12
C VAL A 126 -1.64 -27.51 -20.20
N SER A 127 -1.47 -28.41 -19.22
CA SER A 127 -2.28 -29.61 -19.04
C SER A 127 -2.12 -30.20 -17.63
N ASP A 128 -2.89 -31.24 -17.30
CA ASP A 128 -2.70 -32.03 -16.08
C ASP A 128 -1.34 -32.77 -16.03
N LYS A 129 -0.59 -32.78 -17.15
CA LYS A 129 0.76 -33.34 -17.23
C LYS A 129 1.78 -32.26 -16.89
N GLY A 130 2.39 -32.37 -15.71
CA GLY A 130 3.42 -31.40 -15.26
C GLY A 130 4.59 -31.20 -16.23
N ALA A 131 4.93 -32.20 -17.06
CA ALA A 131 5.98 -32.08 -18.07
C ALA A 131 5.64 -31.07 -19.18
N ASP A 132 4.37 -30.92 -19.54
CA ASP A 132 3.95 -29.95 -20.55
C ASP A 132 3.90 -28.53 -19.96
N ASN A 133 3.60 -28.39 -18.67
CA ASN A 133 3.71 -27.12 -17.93
C ASN A 133 5.16 -26.62 -17.87
N LEU A 134 6.12 -27.53 -17.64
CA LEU A 134 7.55 -27.19 -17.67
C LEU A 134 8.03 -26.70 -19.04
N LYS A 135 7.47 -27.23 -20.14
CA LYS A 135 7.80 -26.76 -21.50
C LYS A 135 7.25 -25.36 -21.76
N GLY A 136 6.01 -25.10 -21.34
CA GLY A 136 5.41 -23.76 -21.41
C GLY A 136 6.26 -22.73 -20.67
N ARG A 137 6.62 -23.02 -19.41
CA ARG A 137 7.53 -22.17 -18.61
C ARG A 137 8.84 -21.92 -19.33
N ALA A 138 9.47 -22.98 -19.85
CA ALA A 138 10.74 -22.86 -20.55
C ALA A 138 10.63 -22.00 -21.82
N LEU A 139 9.51 -22.05 -22.54
CA LEU A 139 9.24 -21.16 -23.68
C LEU A 139 9.25 -19.69 -23.23
N THR A 140 8.47 -19.35 -22.21
CA THR A 140 8.35 -17.97 -21.72
C THR A 140 9.69 -17.45 -21.19
N PHE A 141 10.44 -18.29 -20.46
CA PHE A 141 11.75 -17.92 -19.93
C PHE A 141 12.78 -17.71 -21.04
N ASN A 142 12.84 -18.61 -22.03
CA ASN A 142 13.74 -18.45 -23.17
C ASN A 142 13.38 -17.20 -23.99
N TYR A 143 12.08 -16.90 -24.13
CA TYR A 143 11.62 -15.68 -24.77
C TYR A 143 12.12 -14.44 -24.04
N LEU A 144 11.88 -14.33 -22.73
CA LEU A 144 12.35 -13.20 -21.93
C LEU A 144 13.88 -13.09 -21.93
N ASP A 145 14.60 -14.20 -21.76
CA ASP A 145 16.06 -14.21 -21.76
C ASP A 145 16.60 -13.66 -23.09
N SER A 146 16.00 -14.05 -24.22
CA SER A 146 16.40 -13.52 -25.53
C SER A 146 16.20 -12.01 -25.62
N ILE A 147 15.05 -11.49 -25.19
CA ILE A 147 14.71 -10.07 -25.33
C ILE A 147 15.53 -9.22 -24.35
N LEU A 148 15.63 -9.63 -23.08
CA LEU A 148 16.34 -8.86 -22.05
C LEU A 148 17.85 -8.82 -22.30
N ASN A 149 18.46 -9.91 -22.76
CA ASN A 149 19.88 -9.90 -23.11
C ASN A 149 20.17 -9.00 -24.32
N ASP A 150 19.29 -9.00 -25.34
CA ASP A 150 19.42 -8.09 -26.48
C ASP A 150 19.26 -6.62 -26.05
N LYS A 151 18.28 -6.31 -25.21
CA LYS A 151 18.09 -4.98 -24.62
C LYS A 151 19.29 -4.53 -23.79
N LEU A 152 19.86 -5.42 -22.98
CA LEU A 152 21.05 -5.13 -22.18
C LEU A 152 22.25 -4.85 -23.08
N ALA A 153 22.47 -5.66 -24.11
CA ALA A 153 23.57 -5.48 -25.06
C ALA A 153 23.46 -4.16 -25.84
N LYS A 154 22.24 -3.69 -26.09
CA LYS A 154 21.94 -2.39 -26.73
C LYS A 154 21.98 -1.20 -25.76
N GLY A 155 22.07 -1.44 -24.45
CA GLY A 155 21.99 -0.40 -23.42
C GLY A 155 20.59 0.19 -23.24
N GLU A 156 19.55 -0.51 -23.67
CA GLU A 156 18.14 -0.12 -23.46
C GLU A 156 17.68 -0.38 -22.02
N ILE A 157 18.32 -1.34 -21.34
CA ILE A 157 18.17 -1.60 -19.91
C ILE A 157 19.53 -1.47 -19.22
N LEU A 158 19.53 -1.14 -17.93
CA LEU A 158 20.72 -0.81 -17.15
C LEU A 158 21.28 -2.01 -16.38
N ASN A 159 20.40 -2.89 -15.93
CA ASN A 159 20.75 -3.98 -15.03
C ASN A 159 19.75 -5.13 -15.22
N LEU A 160 20.25 -6.36 -15.07
CA LEU A 160 19.47 -7.59 -15.22
C LEU A 160 19.94 -8.58 -14.16
N HIS A 161 19.00 -9.11 -13.38
CA HIS A 161 19.19 -10.24 -12.49
C HIS A 161 18.90 -11.53 -13.27
N PRO A 162 19.91 -12.31 -13.71
CA PRO A 162 19.67 -13.40 -14.64
C PRO A 162 18.76 -14.52 -14.11
N SER A 163 18.78 -14.75 -12.79
CA SER A 163 18.01 -15.83 -12.16
C SER A 163 16.51 -15.56 -12.18
N SER A 164 16.09 -14.39 -11.64
CA SER A 164 14.68 -14.00 -11.60
C SER A 164 14.19 -13.33 -12.88
N ARG A 165 15.11 -12.91 -13.75
CA ARG A 165 14.87 -12.01 -14.90
C ARG A 165 14.39 -10.63 -14.48
N SER A 166 14.50 -10.23 -13.22
CA SER A 166 14.20 -8.85 -12.81
C SER A 166 15.20 -7.89 -13.45
N TYR A 167 14.75 -6.71 -13.88
CA TYR A 167 15.61 -5.76 -14.59
C TYR A 167 15.17 -4.33 -14.34
N SER A 168 16.06 -3.39 -14.64
CA SER A 168 15.82 -1.97 -14.46
C SER A 168 16.29 -1.15 -15.65
N TRP A 169 15.68 0.02 -15.84
CA TRP A 169 16.02 0.96 -16.91
C TRP A 169 15.67 2.39 -16.49
N ASN A 170 16.14 3.36 -17.27
CA ASN A 170 15.76 4.76 -17.07
C ASN A 170 15.04 5.29 -18.31
N ILE A 171 14.00 6.08 -18.08
CA ILE A 171 13.45 6.99 -19.09
C ILE A 171 13.64 8.40 -18.55
N GLY A 172 14.53 9.15 -19.18
CA GLY A 172 14.97 10.42 -18.63
C GLY A 172 15.57 10.25 -17.22
N LYS A 173 15.05 11.01 -16.25
CA LYS A 173 15.43 10.91 -14.83
C LYS A 173 14.65 9.86 -14.03
N VAL A 174 13.61 9.26 -14.59
CA VAL A 174 12.79 8.27 -13.87
C VAL A 174 13.45 6.91 -13.97
N HIS A 175 13.60 6.26 -12.83
CA HIS A 175 14.14 4.91 -12.72
C HIS A 175 13.00 3.90 -12.62
N PHE A 176 13.00 2.90 -13.50
CA PHE A 176 11.97 1.87 -13.59
C PHE A 176 12.57 0.52 -13.23
N ILE A 177 11.80 -0.28 -12.50
CA ILE A 177 12.18 -1.63 -12.09
C ILE A 177 11.03 -2.59 -12.38
N GLN A 178 11.33 -3.69 -13.08
CA GLN A 178 10.43 -4.82 -13.25
C GLN A 178 10.86 -5.96 -12.30
N GLY A 179 10.09 -6.11 -11.21
CA GLY A 179 10.24 -7.10 -10.16
C GLY A 179 9.74 -8.49 -10.52
N GLN A 180 9.06 -8.65 -11.67
CA GLN A 180 8.47 -9.90 -12.16
C GLN A 180 7.29 -10.33 -11.27
N ARG A 181 7.15 -11.61 -10.91
CA ARG A 181 5.99 -12.10 -10.17
C ARG A 181 5.81 -11.40 -8.81
N PHE A 182 6.84 -11.38 -7.98
CA PHE A 182 6.93 -10.57 -6.77
C PHE A 182 8.38 -10.48 -6.26
N ALA A 183 8.68 -9.44 -5.46
CA ALA A 183 9.97 -9.29 -4.81
C ALA A 183 10.28 -10.43 -3.82
N GLY A 184 11.45 -11.04 -3.97
CA GLY A 184 11.92 -12.12 -3.10
C GLY A 184 11.34 -13.50 -3.42
N ASP A 185 10.79 -13.69 -4.60
CA ASP A 185 10.30 -14.99 -5.05
C ASP A 185 11.44 -16.01 -5.20
N THR A 186 11.31 -17.15 -4.52
CA THR A 186 12.29 -18.24 -4.58
C THR A 186 11.69 -19.53 -5.15
N ALA A 187 10.47 -19.51 -5.65
CA ALA A 187 9.80 -20.72 -6.14
C ALA A 187 10.37 -21.20 -7.48
N TYR A 188 10.90 -20.28 -8.29
CA TYR A 188 11.48 -20.60 -9.61
C TYR A 188 12.88 -20.00 -9.85
N CYS A 189 13.39 -19.19 -8.92
CA CYS A 189 14.64 -18.44 -9.09
C CYS A 189 15.32 -18.14 -7.74
N GLU A 190 16.49 -17.51 -7.80
CA GLU A 190 17.12 -16.88 -6.64
C GLU A 190 16.39 -15.57 -6.29
N SER A 191 16.27 -15.28 -5.00
CA SER A 191 15.66 -14.03 -4.53
C SER A 191 16.34 -12.81 -5.14
N ASN A 192 15.54 -11.90 -5.71
CA ASN A 192 16.01 -10.67 -6.33
C ASN A 192 16.25 -9.51 -5.35
N LEU A 193 15.99 -9.67 -4.04
CA LEU A 193 16.02 -8.56 -3.07
C LEU A 193 17.40 -7.94 -2.91
N ALA A 194 18.47 -8.75 -2.90
CA ALA A 194 19.84 -8.23 -2.81
C ALA A 194 20.23 -7.45 -4.08
N TRP A 195 19.87 -7.99 -5.24
CA TRP A 195 20.05 -7.31 -6.53
C TRP A 195 19.28 -5.98 -6.57
N LEU A 196 18.03 -5.98 -6.11
CA LEU A 196 17.18 -4.79 -6.07
C LEU A 196 17.77 -3.68 -5.18
N ALA A 197 18.32 -4.05 -4.02
CA ALA A 197 18.97 -3.10 -3.12
C ALA A 197 20.20 -2.44 -3.78
N ASP A 198 21.03 -3.22 -4.48
CA ASP A 198 22.18 -2.70 -5.21
C ASP A 198 21.78 -1.82 -6.40
N ASP A 199 20.71 -2.20 -7.10
CA ASP A 199 20.17 -1.47 -8.24
C ASP A 199 19.65 -0.08 -7.85
N LEU A 200 18.75 -0.01 -6.86
CA LEU A 200 18.23 1.24 -6.30
C LEU A 200 19.36 2.11 -5.75
N LYS A 201 20.31 1.52 -5.04
CA LYS A 201 21.48 2.25 -4.52
C LYS A 201 22.28 2.89 -5.65
N ARG A 202 22.42 2.22 -6.79
CA ARG A 202 23.21 2.72 -7.92
C ARG A 202 22.47 3.77 -8.73
N TYR A 203 21.18 3.61 -8.96
CA TYR A 203 20.43 4.38 -9.95
C TYR A 203 19.36 5.31 -9.38
N ALA A 204 18.96 5.15 -8.12
CA ALA A 204 17.92 5.96 -7.47
C ALA A 204 18.41 6.83 -6.30
N SER A 205 19.63 6.61 -5.78
CA SER A 205 20.16 7.35 -4.61
C SER A 205 20.27 8.87 -4.80
N ALA A 206 20.25 9.38 -6.02
CA ALA A 206 20.26 10.82 -6.29
C ALA A 206 18.86 11.47 -6.17
N GLY A 207 17.85 10.74 -5.68
CA GLY A 207 16.48 11.22 -5.52
C GLY A 207 15.62 11.05 -6.78
N ASN A 208 16.07 10.25 -7.74
CA ASN A 208 15.32 9.91 -8.94
C ASN A 208 13.94 9.33 -8.57
N PRO A 209 12.86 9.76 -9.23
CA PRO A 209 11.57 9.10 -9.10
C PRO A 209 11.70 7.62 -9.48
N VAL A 210 11.20 6.72 -8.63
CA VAL A 210 11.23 5.26 -8.83
C VAL A 210 9.83 4.77 -9.18
N VAL A 211 9.70 4.07 -10.30
CA VAL A 211 8.49 3.31 -10.65
C VAL A 211 8.80 1.83 -10.48
N TYR A 212 8.14 1.21 -9.51
CA TYR A 212 8.28 -0.22 -9.24
C TYR A 212 7.08 -0.98 -9.80
N ILE A 213 7.35 -2.03 -10.57
CA ILE A 213 6.33 -2.89 -11.16
C ILE A 213 6.60 -4.33 -10.72
N GLN A 214 5.57 -5.05 -10.32
CA GLN A 214 5.57 -6.51 -10.22
C GLN A 214 4.17 -7.02 -10.57
N HIS A 215 3.95 -8.33 -10.64
CA HIS A 215 2.63 -8.85 -11.00
C HIS A 215 1.69 -8.94 -9.79
N TYR A 216 2.12 -9.56 -8.70
CA TYR A 216 1.29 -9.74 -7.51
C TYR A 216 1.11 -8.44 -6.71
N GLY A 217 -0.13 -8.19 -6.31
CA GLY A 217 -0.52 -7.06 -5.48
C GLY A 217 -0.72 -7.42 -4.02
N PHE A 218 -1.59 -6.64 -3.39
CA PHE A 218 -2.06 -6.85 -2.01
C PHE A 218 -3.49 -7.43 -1.98
N ASP A 219 -3.96 -7.93 -3.12
CA ASP A 219 -5.23 -8.63 -3.22
C ASP A 219 -5.23 -9.93 -2.39
N GLU A 220 -6.44 -10.41 -2.09
CA GLU A 220 -6.66 -11.54 -1.19
C GLU A 220 -6.04 -12.87 -1.65
N TRP A 221 -5.63 -12.99 -2.91
CA TRP A 221 -4.96 -14.17 -3.45
C TRP A 221 -3.46 -14.01 -3.39
N ALA A 222 -2.93 -12.91 -3.93
CA ALA A 222 -1.50 -12.62 -3.99
C ALA A 222 -0.85 -12.64 -2.61
N ILE A 223 -1.49 -12.09 -1.56
CA ILE A 223 -0.91 -12.03 -0.21
C ILE A 223 -0.63 -13.40 0.41
N LYS A 224 -1.36 -14.44 -0.02
CA LYS A 224 -1.14 -15.83 0.38
C LYS A 224 0.11 -16.44 -0.26
N TRP A 225 0.47 -15.96 -1.45
CA TRP A 225 1.61 -16.46 -2.23
C TRP A 225 2.85 -15.59 -2.10
N TRP A 226 2.68 -14.31 -1.75
CA TRP A 226 3.77 -13.37 -1.49
C TRP A 226 4.04 -13.24 0.01
N PRO A 227 5.10 -13.88 0.53
CA PRO A 227 5.34 -13.95 1.96
C PRO A 227 5.50 -12.56 2.57
N GLN A 228 4.91 -12.38 3.74
CA GLN A 228 4.93 -11.09 4.43
C GLN A 228 6.35 -10.61 4.78
N SER A 229 7.28 -11.52 5.07
CA SER A 229 8.69 -11.18 5.27
C SER A 229 9.29 -10.52 4.02
N SER A 230 9.00 -11.05 2.83
CA SER A 230 9.46 -10.47 1.57
C SER A 230 8.76 -9.14 1.26
N ARG A 231 7.46 -9.01 1.58
CA ARG A 231 6.73 -7.72 1.52
C ARG A 231 7.41 -6.66 2.40
N ASN A 232 7.64 -6.97 3.67
CA ASN A 232 8.29 -6.06 4.61
C ASN A 232 9.69 -5.64 4.09
N GLN A 233 10.50 -6.60 3.64
CA GLN A 233 11.84 -6.33 3.10
C GLN A 233 11.82 -5.42 1.87
N LEU A 234 10.86 -5.62 0.95
CA LEU A 234 10.70 -4.74 -0.21
C LEU A 234 10.37 -3.32 0.24
N PHE A 235 9.39 -3.15 1.12
CA PHE A 235 8.96 -1.80 1.51
C PHE A 235 9.94 -1.11 2.45
N ASP A 236 10.67 -1.84 3.31
CA ASP A 236 11.79 -1.28 4.09
C ASP A 236 12.92 -0.76 3.17
N LEU A 237 13.11 -1.41 2.02
CA LEU A 237 14.04 -0.94 1.01
C LEU A 237 13.48 0.28 0.26
N LEU A 238 12.22 0.22 -0.18
CA LEU A 238 11.56 1.30 -0.92
C LEU A 238 11.39 2.59 -0.11
N ASP A 239 11.21 2.50 1.22
CA ASP A 239 11.13 3.64 2.15
C ASP A 239 12.34 4.58 2.09
N GLN A 240 13.45 4.12 1.52
CA GLN A 240 14.69 4.90 1.41
C GLN A 240 14.77 5.72 0.11
N TYR A 241 13.80 5.58 -0.81
CA TYR A 241 13.85 6.16 -2.15
C TYR A 241 12.58 6.95 -2.49
N ASN A 242 12.67 7.78 -3.53
CA ASN A 242 11.56 8.58 -4.04
C ASN A 242 10.61 7.73 -4.90
N VAL A 243 9.82 6.85 -4.28
CA VAL A 243 8.87 5.99 -5.03
C VAL A 243 7.74 6.82 -5.62
N ALA A 244 7.74 6.93 -6.94
CA ALA A 244 6.72 7.62 -7.69
C ALA A 244 5.48 6.75 -7.92
N ALA A 245 5.62 5.46 -8.17
CA ALA A 245 4.47 4.58 -8.34
C ALA A 245 4.83 3.11 -8.05
N PHE A 246 3.85 2.35 -7.56
CA PHE A 246 3.90 0.90 -7.43
C PHE A 246 2.72 0.33 -8.23
N LEU A 247 3.01 -0.42 -9.30
CA LEU A 247 1.98 -0.96 -10.21
C LEU A 247 1.99 -2.48 -10.21
N VAL A 248 0.80 -3.07 -10.25
CA VAL A 248 0.58 -4.53 -10.21
C VAL A 248 -0.47 -5.00 -11.23
N GLY A 249 -0.45 -6.29 -11.57
CA GLY A 249 -1.46 -7.01 -12.37
C GLY A 249 -2.18 -8.04 -11.50
N HIS A 250 -2.67 -9.14 -12.06
CA HIS A 250 -3.23 -10.33 -11.39
C HIS A 250 -4.75 -10.37 -11.21
N THR A 251 -5.40 -9.30 -10.77
CA THR A 251 -6.82 -9.39 -10.33
C THR A 251 -7.85 -9.19 -11.44
N HIS A 252 -7.42 -8.79 -12.64
CA HIS A 252 -8.30 -8.46 -13.79
C HIS A 252 -9.38 -7.41 -13.47
N VAL A 253 -9.15 -6.57 -12.46
CA VAL A 253 -10.06 -5.49 -12.07
C VAL A 253 -9.20 -4.32 -11.58
N PRO A 254 -9.39 -3.10 -12.11
CA PRO A 254 -8.57 -1.98 -11.71
C PRO A 254 -8.97 -1.50 -10.31
N SER A 255 -7.98 -1.25 -9.45
CA SER A 255 -8.21 -0.75 -8.09
C SER A 255 -6.99 0.01 -7.55
N ILE A 256 -7.17 0.71 -6.45
CA ILE A 256 -6.05 1.26 -5.67
C ILE A 256 -6.14 0.66 -4.29
N GLN A 257 -5.19 -0.23 -3.99
CA GLN A 257 -4.97 -0.72 -2.64
C GLN A 257 -3.88 0.11 -1.97
N HIS A 258 -3.71 -0.05 -0.65
CA HIS A 258 -2.67 0.67 0.07
C HIS A 258 -1.90 -0.28 0.97
N TYR A 259 -0.58 -0.09 1.02
CA TYR A 259 0.29 -0.81 1.94
C TYR A 259 1.34 0.15 2.49
N ARG A 260 1.40 0.30 3.82
CA ARG A 260 2.30 1.24 4.50
C ARG A 260 2.20 2.69 3.98
N GLY A 261 0.99 3.11 3.60
CA GLY A 261 0.73 4.42 3.01
C GLY A 261 1.12 4.56 1.54
N TYR A 262 1.69 3.53 0.91
CA TYR A 262 1.91 3.51 -0.54
C TYR A 262 0.62 3.13 -1.27
N PRO A 263 0.17 3.92 -2.24
CA PRO A 263 -0.87 3.48 -3.16
C PRO A 263 -0.28 2.41 -4.09
N ILE A 264 -0.98 1.29 -4.18
CA ILE A 264 -0.67 0.15 -5.04
C ILE A 264 -1.71 0.17 -6.16
N TYR A 265 -1.27 0.55 -7.35
CA TYR A 265 -2.14 0.70 -8.50
C TYR A 265 -2.29 -0.65 -9.21
N GLN A 266 -3.47 -1.23 -9.11
CA GLN A 266 -3.86 -2.47 -9.76
C GLN A 266 -4.30 -2.15 -11.20
N VAL A 267 -3.51 -2.61 -12.17
CA VAL A 267 -3.80 -2.49 -13.60
C VAL A 267 -4.81 -3.58 -13.98
N ASN A 268 -5.70 -3.24 -14.92
CA ASN A 268 -6.70 -4.17 -15.44
C ASN A 268 -6.12 -5.13 -16.49
N ASN A 269 -6.94 -6.06 -16.97
CA ASN A 269 -6.65 -6.97 -18.06
C ASN A 269 -6.88 -6.38 -19.46
N ALA A 270 -6.24 -6.99 -20.47
CA ALA A 270 -6.22 -6.50 -21.85
C ALA A 270 -7.46 -6.84 -22.70
N TRP A 271 -8.37 -7.67 -22.19
CA TRP A 271 -9.54 -8.18 -22.91
C TRP A 271 -10.86 -7.81 -22.20
N PRO A 272 -12.02 -7.86 -22.89
CA PRO A 272 -13.32 -7.66 -22.27
C PRO A 272 -13.61 -8.66 -21.14
N ASP A 273 -13.98 -8.15 -19.96
CA ASP A 273 -14.40 -8.93 -18.81
C ASP A 273 -15.71 -8.38 -18.24
N GLU A 274 -16.13 -8.83 -17.06
CA GLU A 274 -17.36 -8.39 -16.38
C GLU A 274 -17.40 -6.87 -16.13
N ASP A 275 -16.23 -6.22 -16.01
CA ASP A 275 -16.10 -4.78 -15.75
C ASP A 275 -16.14 -3.91 -17.01
N GLY A 276 -16.15 -4.51 -18.21
CA GLY A 276 -16.24 -3.85 -19.50
C GLY A 276 -15.15 -4.29 -20.48
N ASN A 277 -14.86 -3.44 -21.46
CA ASN A 277 -13.75 -3.68 -22.39
C ASN A 277 -12.40 -3.66 -21.67
N GLY A 278 -11.40 -4.33 -22.26
CA GLY A 278 -10.04 -4.34 -21.74
C GLY A 278 -9.45 -2.93 -21.57
N SER A 279 -8.57 -2.78 -20.58
CA SER A 279 -8.01 -1.48 -20.23
C SER A 279 -6.56 -1.58 -19.76
N PHE A 280 -5.90 -0.42 -19.72
CA PHE A 280 -4.51 -0.27 -19.28
C PHE A 280 -4.35 1.03 -18.50
N ALA A 281 -3.29 1.15 -17.72
CA ALA A 281 -2.96 2.38 -17.01
C ALA A 281 -2.06 3.29 -17.84
N VAL A 282 -2.30 4.60 -17.79
CA VAL A 282 -1.40 5.63 -18.31
C VAL A 282 -0.75 6.32 -17.13
N VAL A 283 0.58 6.31 -17.07
CA VAL A 283 1.37 6.92 -15.99
C VAL A 283 2.14 8.10 -16.56
N ARG A 284 2.02 9.26 -15.92
CA ARG A 284 2.84 10.43 -16.21
C ARG A 284 3.63 10.83 -14.98
N ILE A 285 4.93 11.04 -15.16
CA ILE A 285 5.77 11.73 -14.19
C ILE A 285 6.26 13.01 -14.84
N LYS A 286 5.91 14.13 -14.23
CA LYS A 286 6.27 15.46 -14.70
C LYS A 286 6.62 16.32 -13.51
N ASP A 287 7.82 16.88 -13.51
CA ASP A 287 8.34 17.65 -12.39
C ASP A 287 8.30 16.83 -11.09
N ASN A 288 7.56 17.36 -10.12
CA ASN A 288 7.31 16.79 -8.81
C ASN A 288 5.86 16.27 -8.74
N GLN A 289 5.32 15.74 -9.84
CA GLN A 289 3.99 15.16 -9.87
C GLN A 289 3.98 13.81 -10.56
N VAL A 290 3.16 12.91 -10.04
CA VAL A 290 2.80 11.64 -10.65
C VAL A 290 1.29 11.58 -10.85
N SER A 291 0.88 11.29 -12.07
CA SER A 291 -0.53 11.09 -12.43
C SER A 291 -0.70 9.70 -13.02
N ILE A 292 -1.73 8.96 -12.59
CA ILE A 292 -2.08 7.65 -13.13
C ILE A 292 -3.58 7.62 -13.41
N ALA A 293 -3.98 7.10 -14.56
CA ALA A 293 -5.38 6.91 -14.88
C ALA A 293 -5.59 5.69 -15.78
N SER A 294 -6.69 4.97 -15.57
CA SER A 294 -7.06 3.84 -16.41
C SER A 294 -7.72 4.32 -17.71
N CYS A 295 -7.37 3.66 -18.80
CA CYS A 295 -7.85 3.93 -20.15
C CYS A 295 -8.44 2.65 -20.74
N ARG A 296 -9.74 2.69 -21.04
CA ARG A 296 -10.50 1.56 -21.59
C ARG A 296 -10.85 1.82 -23.05
N TRP A 297 -10.59 0.86 -23.93
CA TRP A 297 -10.93 1.01 -25.35
C TRP A 297 -12.44 0.85 -25.57
N LYS A 298 -12.99 1.52 -26.59
CA LYS A 298 -14.41 1.48 -26.94
C LYS A 298 -14.68 0.74 -28.24
N ASP A 299 -13.77 0.86 -29.21
CA ASP A 299 -13.93 0.30 -30.55
C ASP A 299 -12.60 0.08 -31.27
N GLY A 300 -12.67 -0.48 -32.48
CA GLY A 300 -11.51 -0.75 -33.34
C GLY A 300 -10.93 0.49 -34.04
N GLU A 301 -11.53 1.65 -33.83
CA GLU A 301 -10.97 2.94 -34.23
C GLU A 301 -10.11 3.50 -33.09
N GLY A 302 -9.84 2.74 -32.03
CA GLY A 302 -9.03 3.20 -30.91
C GLY A 302 -9.61 4.39 -30.17
N ASN A 303 -10.93 4.60 -30.26
CA ASN A 303 -11.61 5.51 -29.34
C ASN A 303 -11.57 4.88 -27.95
N PHE A 304 -11.46 5.72 -26.92
CA PHE A 304 -11.36 5.26 -25.53
C PHE A 304 -12.17 6.11 -24.55
N GLU A 305 -12.24 5.64 -23.32
CA GLU A 305 -12.71 6.37 -22.16
C GLU A 305 -11.68 6.29 -21.03
N VAL A 306 -11.60 7.36 -20.24
CA VAL A 306 -10.75 7.42 -19.04
C VAL A 306 -11.63 7.03 -17.86
N VAL A 307 -11.31 5.92 -17.20
CA VAL A 307 -12.16 5.30 -16.16
C VAL A 307 -11.41 5.23 -14.85
N GLU A 308 -12.14 5.22 -13.73
CA GLU A 308 -11.55 5.04 -12.41
C GLU A 308 -10.78 3.70 -12.33
N PRO A 309 -9.75 3.62 -11.48
CA PRO A 309 -9.31 4.62 -10.51
C PRO A 309 -8.30 5.64 -11.09
N TYR A 310 -8.00 6.67 -10.31
CA TYR A 310 -7.05 7.73 -10.67
C TYR A 310 -6.11 8.05 -9.51
N ILE A 311 -4.87 8.43 -9.83
CA ILE A 311 -3.90 9.00 -8.88
C ILE A 311 -3.44 10.34 -9.43
N ASN A 312 -3.35 11.35 -8.57
CA ASN A 312 -2.64 12.60 -8.86
C ASN A 312 -1.95 13.10 -7.60
N ASP A 313 -0.66 12.79 -7.48
CA ASP A 313 0.12 13.03 -6.27
C ASP A 313 1.38 13.86 -6.53
N SER A 314 1.89 14.49 -5.47
CA SER A 314 3.16 15.22 -5.51
C SER A 314 4.34 14.32 -5.10
N LEU A 315 5.51 14.59 -5.70
CA LEU A 315 6.79 13.94 -5.44
C LEU A 315 7.79 14.90 -4.75
N PRO A 316 8.73 14.39 -3.92
CA PRO A 316 8.73 13.03 -3.41
C PRO A 316 7.52 12.77 -2.52
N ARG A 317 6.99 11.54 -2.57
CA ARG A 317 5.85 11.17 -1.73
C ARG A 317 6.23 11.37 -0.26
N VAL A 318 5.42 12.13 0.47
CA VAL A 318 5.58 12.26 1.92
C VAL A 318 4.81 11.12 2.56
N ILE A 319 5.53 10.05 2.88
CA ILE A 319 4.98 8.96 3.69
C ILE A 319 4.95 9.43 5.13
N ASP A 320 3.77 9.46 5.74
CA ASP A 320 3.66 9.86 7.13
C ASP A 320 4.23 8.75 8.01
N HIS A 321 5.48 8.92 8.44
CA HIS A 321 6.13 8.06 9.44
C HIS A 321 5.70 8.41 10.87
N LYS A 322 4.71 9.31 11.06
CA LYS A 322 4.15 9.57 12.39
C LYS A 322 3.50 8.29 12.92
N ILE A 323 3.61 8.10 14.23
CA ILE A 323 2.84 7.06 14.90
C ILE A 323 1.42 7.59 15.07
N HIS A 324 0.44 6.85 14.60
CA HIS A 324 -0.96 7.20 14.75
C HIS A 324 -1.46 6.71 16.12
N TYR A 325 -1.14 7.48 17.16
CA TYR A 325 -1.46 7.15 18.55
C TYR A 325 -2.96 6.92 18.81
N ASN A 326 -3.82 7.62 18.06
CA ASN A 326 -5.27 7.55 18.21
C ASN A 326 -5.92 6.46 17.34
N ALA A 327 -5.14 5.78 16.48
CA ALA A 327 -5.69 4.81 15.56
C ALA A 327 -5.79 3.42 16.19
N PHE A 328 -7.00 2.87 16.17
CA PHE A 328 -7.35 1.57 16.72
C PHE A 328 -7.77 0.63 15.59
N SER A 329 -6.93 -0.37 15.32
CA SER A 329 -7.21 -1.47 14.40
C SER A 329 -8.28 -2.37 15.02
N HIS A 330 -9.53 -2.13 14.62
CA HIS A 330 -10.71 -2.85 15.10
C HIS A 330 -11.01 -4.05 14.19
N ASN A 331 -11.67 -5.05 14.77
CA ASN A 331 -12.09 -6.28 14.08
C ASN A 331 -10.98 -6.92 13.23
N ASP A 332 -9.73 -6.79 13.68
CA ASP A 332 -8.58 -7.02 12.82
C ASP A 332 -8.37 -8.49 12.48
N TYR A 333 -8.92 -9.38 13.29
CA TYR A 333 -8.99 -10.83 13.08
C TYR A 333 -9.62 -11.25 11.73
N TRP A 334 -10.40 -10.39 11.05
CA TRP A 334 -10.89 -10.70 9.69
C TRP A 334 -9.79 -10.58 8.64
N ARG A 335 -8.75 -9.80 8.92
CA ARG A 335 -7.59 -9.64 8.02
C ARG A 335 -6.72 -10.89 8.10
N GLU A 336 -6.02 -11.16 7.01
CA GLU A 336 -5.05 -12.25 6.95
C GLU A 336 -3.88 -12.01 7.94
N ASN A 337 -3.45 -10.75 8.13
CA ASN A 337 -2.29 -10.41 8.94
C ASN A 337 -2.65 -9.30 9.98
N PRO A 338 -3.55 -9.58 10.94
CA PRO A 338 -4.22 -8.58 11.77
C PRO A 338 -3.27 -7.53 12.38
N LEU A 339 -2.25 -8.00 13.11
CA LEU A 339 -1.27 -7.14 13.75
C LEU A 339 -0.40 -6.39 12.74
N PHE A 340 0.10 -7.09 11.73
CA PHE A 340 1.09 -6.52 10.83
C PHE A 340 0.49 -5.49 9.88
N ASP A 341 -0.76 -5.65 9.48
CA ASP A 341 -1.48 -4.66 8.69
C ASP A 341 -1.64 -3.37 9.50
N ALA A 342 -2.00 -3.46 10.78
CA ALA A 342 -2.05 -2.30 11.67
C ALA A 342 -0.69 -1.62 11.86
N LEU A 343 0.37 -2.41 12.06
CA LEU A 343 1.74 -1.89 12.18
C LEU A 343 2.25 -1.26 10.88
N ALA A 344 1.81 -1.76 9.72
CA ALA A 344 2.12 -1.21 8.41
C ALA A 344 1.54 0.20 8.27
N PHE A 345 0.32 0.45 8.74
CA PHE A 345 -0.27 1.78 8.83
C PHE A 345 0.22 2.60 10.04
N ARG A 346 1.18 2.07 10.80
CA ARG A 346 1.75 2.71 12.00
C ARG A 346 0.73 3.03 13.08
N TYR A 347 -0.29 2.19 13.21
CA TYR A 347 -1.31 2.32 14.25
C TYR A 347 -0.73 1.93 15.61
N ASN A 348 -1.15 2.62 16.66
CA ASN A 348 -0.64 2.36 18.00
C ASN A 348 -1.54 1.43 18.81
N CYS A 349 -2.74 1.10 18.32
CA CYS A 349 -3.68 0.25 19.04
C CYS A 349 -4.26 -0.84 18.15
N VAL A 350 -4.35 -2.06 18.67
CA VAL A 350 -4.93 -3.25 18.01
C VAL A 350 -5.82 -4.02 18.99
N GLU A 351 -6.72 -4.81 18.44
CA GLU A 351 -7.61 -5.71 19.16
C GLU A 351 -7.26 -7.17 18.90
N ALA A 352 -7.66 -8.07 19.79
CA ALA A 352 -7.69 -9.50 19.51
C ALA A 352 -8.86 -10.16 20.26
N ASP A 353 -9.79 -10.75 19.52
CA ASP A 353 -10.91 -11.52 20.07
C ASP A 353 -10.46 -12.93 20.46
N LEU A 354 -10.47 -13.27 21.75
CA LEU A 354 -9.93 -14.54 22.22
C LEU A 354 -10.99 -15.53 22.69
N TRP A 355 -10.82 -16.78 22.23
CA TRP A 355 -11.53 -17.97 22.70
C TRP A 355 -10.57 -18.94 23.40
N PRO A 356 -10.90 -19.41 24.63
CA PRO A 356 -10.15 -20.47 25.28
C PRO A 356 -10.65 -21.84 24.80
N ILE A 357 -9.75 -22.66 24.25
CA ILE A 357 -10.05 -24.02 23.79
C ILE A 357 -8.91 -24.95 24.23
N ASN A 358 -9.22 -25.93 25.09
CA ASN A 358 -8.28 -26.97 25.53
C ASN A 358 -6.95 -26.44 26.10
N GLY A 359 -6.98 -25.32 26.83
CA GLY A 359 -5.78 -24.71 27.44
C GLY A 359 -4.94 -23.85 26.50
N GLU A 360 -5.46 -23.49 25.32
CA GLU A 360 -4.83 -22.57 24.37
C GLU A 360 -5.80 -21.43 24.00
N LEU A 361 -5.27 -20.31 23.53
CA LEU A 361 -6.00 -19.10 23.15
C LEU A 361 -5.98 -18.90 21.63
N TYR A 362 -7.19 -18.83 21.04
CA TYR A 362 -7.38 -18.68 19.60
C TYR A 362 -8.04 -17.34 19.29
N VAL A 363 -7.54 -16.67 18.25
CA VAL A 363 -8.04 -15.38 17.77
C VAL A 363 -9.16 -15.62 16.77
N SER A 364 -10.37 -15.15 17.08
CA SER A 364 -11.53 -15.18 16.17
C SER A 364 -12.73 -14.47 16.81
N HIS A 365 -13.58 -13.84 16.00
CA HIS A 365 -14.87 -13.32 16.48
C HIS A 365 -15.79 -14.42 16.98
N ASP A 366 -16.12 -15.35 16.08
CA ASP A 366 -16.93 -16.53 16.38
C ASP A 366 -16.06 -17.65 16.92
N ARG A 367 -16.65 -18.57 17.68
CA ARG A 367 -15.90 -19.70 18.26
C ARG A 367 -15.23 -20.53 17.17
N PRO A 368 -13.88 -20.55 17.08
CA PRO A 368 -13.20 -21.25 16.03
C PRO A 368 -13.06 -22.74 16.36
N LYS A 369 -12.69 -23.54 15.36
CA LYS A 369 -12.04 -24.83 15.61
C LYS A 369 -10.59 -24.57 16.01
N ALA A 370 -10.03 -25.44 16.85
CA ALA A 370 -8.62 -25.34 17.23
C ALA A 370 -7.72 -25.45 15.99
N ASP A 371 -6.99 -24.38 15.69
CA ASP A 371 -6.02 -24.28 14.61
C ASP A 371 -4.80 -23.49 15.12
N THR A 372 -3.63 -24.09 15.00
CA THR A 372 -2.37 -23.48 15.46
C THR A 372 -2.02 -22.21 14.70
N ALA A 373 -2.56 -22.02 13.49
CA ALA A 373 -2.34 -20.85 12.65
C ALA A 373 -2.94 -19.56 13.25
N ILE A 374 -4.00 -19.67 14.05
CA ILE A 374 -4.74 -18.52 14.61
C ILE A 374 -4.57 -18.36 16.13
N THR A 375 -3.52 -18.95 16.71
CA THR A 375 -3.26 -18.78 18.15
C THR A 375 -2.85 -17.34 18.47
N PHE A 376 -3.26 -16.83 19.63
CA PHE A 376 -2.87 -15.50 20.12
C PHE A 376 -1.35 -15.33 20.12
N ARG A 377 -0.64 -16.38 20.55
CA ARG A 377 0.81 -16.39 20.57
C ARG A 377 1.40 -16.12 19.19
N ARG A 378 0.94 -16.85 18.18
CA ARG A 378 1.45 -16.76 16.81
C ARG A 378 1.10 -15.44 16.13
N LEU A 379 -0.13 -14.96 16.31
CA LEU A 379 -0.62 -13.79 15.58
C LEU A 379 -0.22 -12.45 16.23
N TYR A 380 -0.07 -12.40 17.56
CA TYR A 380 0.21 -11.15 18.28
C TYR A 380 1.44 -11.22 19.17
N LEU A 381 1.49 -12.16 20.13
CA LEU A 381 2.53 -12.13 21.17
C LEU A 381 3.94 -12.27 20.60
N ASP A 382 4.22 -13.37 19.90
CA ASP A 382 5.57 -13.66 19.40
C ASP A 382 6.03 -12.56 18.40
N PRO A 383 5.23 -12.12 17.42
CA PRO A 383 5.59 -11.00 16.54
C PRO A 383 5.90 -9.69 17.28
N LEU A 384 5.12 -9.34 18.31
CA LEU A 384 5.39 -8.15 19.12
C LEU A 384 6.71 -8.29 19.88
N ILE A 385 6.98 -9.46 20.47
CA ILE A 385 8.24 -9.72 21.19
C ILE A 385 9.45 -9.68 20.24
N GLU A 386 9.34 -10.24 19.04
CA GLU A 386 10.39 -10.15 18.02
C GLU A 386 10.67 -8.70 17.62
N ARG A 387 9.61 -7.93 17.39
CA ARG A 387 9.73 -6.51 17.06
C ARG A 387 10.36 -5.70 18.19
N LEU A 388 9.97 -5.95 19.45
CA LEU A 388 10.56 -5.32 20.63
C LEU A 388 12.06 -5.59 20.73
N LYS A 389 12.49 -6.84 20.49
CA LYS A 389 13.92 -7.19 20.50
C LYS A 389 14.70 -6.50 19.37
N ALA A 390 14.09 -6.33 18.21
CA ALA A 390 14.71 -5.65 17.08
C ALA A 390 14.83 -4.13 17.27
N ASN A 391 14.00 -3.54 18.13
CA ASN A 391 13.83 -2.09 18.29
C ASN A 391 14.16 -1.61 19.72
N ASP A 392 15.16 -2.23 20.38
CA ASP A 392 15.63 -1.84 21.72
C ASP A 392 14.52 -1.70 22.78
N GLY A 393 13.54 -2.61 22.74
CA GLY A 393 12.44 -2.66 23.68
C GLY A 393 11.25 -1.76 23.35
N LYS A 394 11.13 -1.25 22.12
CA LYS A 394 9.96 -0.47 21.66
C LYS A 394 9.26 -1.10 20.46
N ILE A 395 7.96 -0.86 20.28
CA ILE A 395 7.25 -1.27 19.05
C ILE A 395 7.64 -0.39 17.88
N TYR A 396 7.70 0.92 18.11
CA TYR A 396 8.24 1.91 17.19
C TYR A 396 9.43 2.59 17.88
N PRO A 397 10.64 2.63 17.28
CA PRO A 397 11.83 3.21 17.92
C PRO A 397 11.63 4.63 18.48
N GLU A 398 10.83 5.43 17.77
CA GLU A 398 10.49 6.82 18.08
C GLU A 398 9.30 6.98 19.02
N SER A 399 8.67 5.88 19.50
CA SER A 399 7.50 6.01 20.37
C SER A 399 7.84 6.69 21.70
N ASP A 400 6.97 7.60 22.12
CA ASP A 400 7.02 8.29 23.42
C ASP A 400 6.08 7.68 24.48
N ARG A 401 5.29 6.68 24.09
CA ARG A 401 4.31 5.99 24.94
C ARG A 401 4.15 4.52 24.52
N PRO A 402 3.47 3.70 25.34
CA PRO A 402 3.24 2.29 25.05
C PRO A 402 2.37 2.07 23.80
N PHE A 403 2.60 0.95 23.13
CA PHE A 403 1.64 0.36 22.18
C PHE A 403 0.48 -0.28 22.93
N TYR A 404 -0.72 -0.20 22.40
CA TYR A 404 -1.93 -0.65 23.06
C TYR A 404 -2.43 -1.95 22.44
N LEU A 405 -2.51 -3.00 23.25
CA LEU A 405 -3.07 -4.30 22.86
C LEU A 405 -4.31 -4.57 23.69
N MET A 406 -5.47 -4.43 23.07
CA MET A 406 -6.75 -4.81 23.66
C MET A 406 -7.04 -6.27 23.35
N VAL A 407 -7.50 -7.02 24.34
CA VAL A 407 -8.06 -8.37 24.13
C VAL A 407 -9.53 -8.37 24.50
N ASP A 408 -10.40 -8.73 23.57
CA ASP A 408 -11.80 -9.00 23.87
C ASP A 408 -11.95 -10.47 24.30
N CYS A 409 -12.34 -10.68 25.56
CA CYS A 409 -12.62 -12.01 26.08
C CYS A 409 -14.00 -12.47 25.62
N LYS A 410 -14.08 -13.32 24.57
CA LYS A 410 -15.37 -13.77 24.02
C LYS A 410 -16.17 -14.64 24.97
N GLU A 411 -15.48 -15.42 25.80
CA GLU A 411 -16.05 -16.15 26.92
C GLU A 411 -15.00 -16.46 27.98
N LYS A 412 -15.46 -16.70 29.21
CA LYS A 412 -14.65 -17.23 30.31
C LYS A 412 -13.38 -16.42 30.57
N GLY A 413 -13.49 -15.09 30.70
CA GLY A 413 -12.29 -14.25 30.84
C GLY A 413 -11.42 -14.57 32.06
N GLU A 414 -11.96 -15.21 33.10
CA GLU A 414 -11.15 -15.74 34.22
C GLU A 414 -10.19 -16.87 33.76
N GLU A 415 -10.64 -17.74 32.85
CA GLU A 415 -9.81 -18.78 32.24
C GLU A 415 -8.81 -18.17 31.26
N ILE A 416 -9.27 -17.26 30.38
CA ILE A 416 -8.39 -16.54 29.46
C ILE A 416 -7.29 -15.81 30.23
N TYR A 417 -7.62 -15.12 31.31
CA TYR A 417 -6.65 -14.37 32.10
C TYR A 417 -5.56 -15.28 32.69
N LYS A 418 -5.94 -16.46 33.20
CA LYS A 418 -4.98 -17.46 33.67
C LYS A 418 -4.03 -17.88 32.54
N LEU A 419 -4.55 -18.20 31.35
CA LEU A 419 -3.74 -18.62 30.20
C LEU A 419 -2.83 -17.50 29.71
N LEU A 420 -3.34 -16.26 29.60
CA LEU A 420 -2.55 -15.08 29.25
C LEU A 420 -1.39 -14.88 30.23
N LYS A 421 -1.64 -15.04 31.54
CA LYS A 421 -0.57 -14.93 32.53
C LYS A 421 0.54 -15.94 32.30
N GLU A 422 0.18 -17.19 32.02
CA GLU A 422 1.15 -18.25 31.72
C GLU A 422 1.95 -17.94 30.44
N GLN A 423 1.29 -17.48 29.37
CA GLN A 423 1.94 -17.18 28.10
C GLN A 423 2.84 -15.93 28.14
N MET A 424 2.43 -14.90 28.88
CA MET A 424 3.10 -13.59 28.87
C MET A 424 4.13 -13.41 29.99
N SER A 425 4.09 -14.22 31.06
CA SER A 425 5.01 -14.13 32.20
C SER A 425 6.51 -14.08 31.82
N PRO A 426 7.00 -14.87 30.82
CA PRO A 426 8.39 -14.78 30.38
C PRO A 426 8.79 -13.41 29.82
N TYR A 427 7.81 -12.59 29.44
CA TYR A 427 7.98 -11.30 28.76
C TYR A 427 7.43 -10.12 29.58
N LYS A 428 7.11 -10.34 30.87
CA LYS A 428 6.43 -9.36 31.74
C LYS A 428 7.06 -7.96 31.76
N ASP A 429 8.37 -7.86 31.53
CA ASP A 429 9.09 -6.59 31.58
C ASP A 429 8.81 -5.69 30.37
N TYR A 430 8.31 -6.25 29.26
CA TYR A 430 7.84 -5.49 28.11
C TYR A 430 6.43 -4.91 28.30
N PHE A 431 5.68 -5.37 29.28
CA PHE A 431 4.32 -4.92 29.54
C PHE A 431 4.27 -3.87 30.65
N CYS A 432 3.39 -2.89 30.49
CA CYS A 432 2.96 -2.03 31.58
C CYS A 432 2.42 -2.91 32.70
N ARG A 433 2.79 -2.63 33.93
CA ARG A 433 2.45 -3.49 35.06
C ARG A 433 2.26 -2.72 36.34
N ILE A 434 1.45 -3.29 37.23
CA ILE A 434 1.45 -2.96 38.65
C ILE A 434 2.38 -3.95 39.34
N GLU A 435 3.31 -3.45 40.14
CA GLU A 435 4.21 -4.25 40.96
C GLU A 435 4.14 -3.72 42.39
N ASN A 436 3.60 -4.54 43.30
CA ASN A 436 3.35 -4.17 44.70
C ASN A 436 2.54 -2.86 44.85
N GLY A 437 1.55 -2.66 43.97
CA GLY A 437 0.71 -1.46 43.96
C GLY A 437 1.28 -0.26 43.19
N GLU A 438 2.51 -0.32 42.70
CA GLU A 438 3.11 0.76 41.90
C GLU A 438 3.01 0.48 40.40
N TYR A 439 2.68 1.51 39.61
CA TYR A 439 2.72 1.42 38.15
C TYR A 439 4.16 1.49 37.62
N LYS A 440 4.52 0.53 36.78
CA LYS A 440 5.75 0.50 35.98
C LYS A 440 5.35 0.51 34.51
N GLU A 441 5.78 1.53 33.78
CA GLU A 441 5.55 1.62 32.35
C GLU A 441 6.41 0.58 31.59
N GLY A 442 5.79 -0.06 30.61
CA GLY A 442 6.45 -0.96 29.66
C GLY A 442 6.16 -0.53 28.23
N ALA A 443 6.66 -1.29 27.27
CA ALA A 443 6.47 -1.00 25.85
C ALA A 443 5.03 -1.25 25.36
N ILE A 444 4.28 -2.13 26.04
CA ILE A 444 2.92 -2.49 25.68
C ILE A 444 1.99 -2.28 26.89
N LEU A 445 0.89 -1.53 26.71
CA LEU A 445 -0.23 -1.53 27.64
C LEU A 445 -1.24 -2.58 27.18
N PHE A 446 -1.46 -3.60 28.00
CA PHE A 446 -2.33 -4.73 27.68
C PHE A 446 -3.60 -4.69 28.52
N PHE A 447 -4.77 -4.65 27.90
CA PHE A 447 -6.04 -4.51 28.63
C PHE A 447 -7.15 -5.42 28.07
N LEU A 448 -8.07 -5.82 28.96
CA LEU A 448 -9.08 -6.86 28.71
C LEU A 448 -10.49 -6.27 28.65
N SER A 449 -11.19 -6.50 27.54
CA SER A 449 -12.60 -6.20 27.30
C SER A 449 -13.46 -7.47 27.22
N GLY A 450 -14.72 -7.36 26.79
CA GLY A 450 -15.64 -8.49 26.71
C GLY A 450 -16.02 -9.08 28.07
N ASP A 451 -16.07 -10.41 28.18
CA ASP A 451 -16.26 -11.20 29.41
C ASP A 451 -15.00 -11.17 30.31
N ARG A 452 -14.43 -9.99 30.51
CA ARG A 452 -13.18 -9.72 31.23
C ARG A 452 -13.19 -10.20 32.69
N PRO A 453 -12.02 -10.56 33.27
CA PRO A 453 -11.91 -11.13 34.61
C PRO A 453 -12.20 -10.12 35.73
N MET A 454 -13.46 -9.96 36.11
CA MET A 454 -13.87 -9.00 37.14
C MET A 454 -13.65 -9.49 38.59
N LYS A 455 -13.29 -10.76 38.83
CA LYS A 455 -13.05 -11.29 40.19
C LYS A 455 -11.57 -11.39 40.51
N SER A 456 -10.75 -11.93 39.62
CA SER A 456 -9.33 -12.14 39.90
C SER A 456 -8.50 -10.85 39.74
N LEU A 457 -8.55 -10.24 38.55
CA LEU A 457 -7.68 -9.13 38.16
C LEU A 457 -7.75 -7.91 39.12
N PRO A 458 -8.93 -7.42 39.55
CA PRO A 458 -9.01 -6.28 40.46
C PRO A 458 -8.38 -6.50 41.84
N ASN A 459 -8.22 -7.75 42.26
CA ASN A 459 -7.70 -8.12 43.58
C ASN A 459 -6.18 -8.35 43.60
N GLU A 460 -5.50 -8.29 42.45
CA GLU A 460 -4.05 -8.50 42.36
C GLU A 460 -3.27 -7.19 42.57
N SER A 461 -2.36 -7.20 43.54
CA SER A 461 -1.40 -6.10 43.77
C SER A 461 -0.18 -6.15 42.84
N THR A 462 -0.03 -7.24 42.07
CA THR A 462 1.02 -7.41 41.06
C THR A 462 0.42 -8.07 39.83
N ARG A 463 0.33 -7.33 38.72
CA ARG A 463 -0.30 -7.74 37.46
C ARG A 463 0.26 -6.95 36.27
N PHE A 464 0.23 -7.51 35.07
CA PHE A 464 0.64 -6.86 33.82
C PHE A 464 -0.52 -6.70 32.82
N THR A 465 -1.75 -6.82 33.31
CA THR A 465 -2.97 -6.64 32.54
C THR A 465 -3.89 -5.65 33.24
N PHE A 466 -4.71 -4.96 32.46
CA PHE A 466 -5.66 -3.95 32.91
C PHE A 466 -7.06 -4.27 32.39
N LEU A 467 -8.08 -3.56 32.86
CA LEU A 467 -9.46 -3.69 32.37
C LEU A 467 -9.78 -2.60 31.34
N ASP A 468 -10.60 -2.94 30.38
CA ASP A 468 -11.42 -1.96 29.67
C ASP A 468 -12.63 -1.61 30.55
N GLY A 469 -12.75 -0.35 30.94
CA GLY A 469 -13.88 0.18 31.70
C GLY A 469 -15.10 0.42 30.82
N GLN A 470 -16.27 0.65 31.43
CA GLN A 470 -17.49 1.06 30.73
C GLN A 470 -17.98 2.42 31.22
N VAL A 471 -18.84 3.09 30.44
CA VAL A 471 -19.38 4.41 30.81
C VAL A 471 -20.13 4.34 32.14
N LYS A 472 -20.77 3.20 32.43
CA LYS A 472 -21.44 2.95 33.72
C LYS A 472 -20.49 2.94 34.92
N ASP A 473 -19.18 2.82 34.72
CA ASP A 473 -18.18 2.76 35.78
C ASP A 473 -17.65 4.14 36.19
N LEU A 474 -17.97 5.18 35.40
CA LEU A 474 -17.62 6.56 35.72
C LEU A 474 -18.28 7.02 37.02
N GLY A 475 -17.53 7.79 37.81
CA GLY A 475 -17.93 8.27 39.14
C GLY A 475 -17.86 7.22 40.26
N LYS A 476 -17.46 5.97 39.97
CA LYS A 476 -17.36 4.89 40.98
C LYS A 476 -15.96 4.71 41.58
N ALA A 477 -15.07 5.68 41.38
CA ALA A 477 -13.69 5.66 41.87
C ALA A 477 -12.86 4.44 41.40
N VAL A 478 -13.15 3.91 40.20
CA VAL A 478 -12.30 2.89 39.56
C VAL A 478 -11.03 3.60 39.05
N PRO A 479 -9.82 3.29 39.56
CA PRO A 479 -8.61 4.01 39.20
C PRO A 479 -8.16 3.70 37.76
N SER A 480 -7.52 4.64 37.08
CA SER A 480 -6.93 4.44 35.75
C SER A 480 -5.83 3.37 35.74
N THR A 481 -5.18 3.13 36.89
CA THR A 481 -4.23 2.02 37.06
C THR A 481 -4.91 0.65 37.06
N LEU A 482 -6.25 0.56 37.19
CA LEU A 482 -7.03 -0.66 37.00
C LEU A 482 -7.73 -0.68 35.65
N ALA A 483 -8.39 0.42 35.27
CA ALA A 483 -9.08 0.58 34.00
C ALA A 483 -8.59 1.85 33.27
N PRO A 484 -7.50 1.77 32.49
CA PRO A 484 -6.89 2.93 31.82
C PRO A 484 -7.68 3.40 30.61
N VAL A 485 -8.52 2.53 30.04
CA VAL A 485 -9.39 2.81 28.89
C VAL A 485 -10.85 2.62 29.33
N VAL A 486 -11.76 3.42 28.79
CA VAL A 486 -13.20 3.23 28.90
C VAL A 486 -13.76 3.11 27.48
N SER A 487 -14.46 2.02 27.21
CA SER A 487 -15.10 1.78 25.92
C SER A 487 -16.57 1.40 26.09
N ASP A 488 -17.42 1.82 25.15
CA ASP A 488 -18.83 1.42 25.14
C ASP A 488 -19.41 1.41 23.72
N ASN A 489 -20.57 0.77 23.58
CA ASN A 489 -21.27 0.65 22.29
C ASN A 489 -21.90 1.98 21.93
N TYR A 490 -21.50 2.57 20.81
CA TYR A 490 -22.08 3.82 20.30
C TYR A 490 -23.61 3.74 20.17
N ALA A 491 -24.12 2.62 19.65
CA ALA A 491 -25.55 2.42 19.38
C ALA A 491 -26.41 2.35 20.65
N ASP A 492 -25.81 2.10 21.83
CA ASP A 492 -26.54 2.08 23.10
C ASP A 492 -26.81 3.49 23.63
N PHE A 493 -26.12 4.51 23.10
CA PHE A 493 -26.20 5.89 23.57
C PHE A 493 -26.76 6.86 22.51
N PHE A 494 -26.50 6.61 21.24
CA PHE A 494 -26.75 7.56 20.17
C PHE A 494 -27.41 6.91 18.95
N SER A 495 -28.21 7.70 18.24
CA SER A 495 -28.89 7.29 17.02
C SER A 495 -28.45 8.03 15.76
N TRP A 496 -27.58 9.05 15.90
CA TRP A 496 -27.01 9.74 14.74
C TRP A 496 -26.16 8.78 13.92
N ASP A 497 -26.39 8.76 12.61
CA ASP A 497 -25.86 7.82 11.63
C ASP A 497 -24.82 8.45 10.68
N GLY A 498 -24.33 9.64 11.02
CA GLY A 498 -23.37 10.39 10.20
C GLY A 498 -24.03 11.34 9.19
N GLN A 499 -25.37 11.31 9.03
CA GLN A 499 -26.06 12.21 8.11
C GLN A 499 -26.48 13.51 8.79
N GLY A 500 -26.16 14.63 8.17
CA GLY A 500 -26.45 15.96 8.71
C GLY A 500 -25.77 16.22 10.06
N GLN A 501 -26.32 17.18 10.81
CA GLN A 501 -25.82 17.53 12.14
C GLN A 501 -26.34 16.52 13.19
N MET A 502 -25.46 16.08 14.10
CA MET A 502 -25.88 15.30 15.27
C MET A 502 -26.89 16.09 16.12
N PRO A 503 -27.98 15.47 16.62
CA PRO A 503 -28.91 16.14 17.53
C PRO A 503 -28.20 16.74 18.75
N ASP A 504 -28.57 17.98 19.12
CA ASP A 504 -27.87 18.76 20.14
C ASP A 504 -27.81 18.05 21.51
N ASP A 505 -28.88 17.37 21.91
CA ASP A 505 -28.95 16.60 23.15
C ASP A 505 -27.99 15.41 23.16
N GLN A 506 -27.86 14.72 22.02
CA GLN A 506 -26.89 13.64 21.84
C GLN A 506 -25.45 14.15 21.86
N LEU A 507 -25.17 15.27 21.19
CA LEU A 507 -23.85 15.88 21.18
C LEU A 507 -23.42 16.36 22.58
N ILE A 508 -24.32 17.02 23.32
CA ILE A 508 -24.08 17.40 24.72
C ILE A 508 -23.73 16.16 25.54
N ARG A 509 -24.55 15.10 25.42
CA ARG A 509 -24.34 13.86 26.16
C ARG A 509 -23.00 13.19 25.84
N MET A 510 -22.58 13.17 24.57
CA MET A 510 -21.28 12.64 24.17
C MET A 510 -20.13 13.41 24.83
N ARG A 511 -20.17 14.75 24.78
CA ARG A 511 -19.15 15.61 25.37
C ARG A 511 -19.06 15.44 26.89
N GLU A 512 -20.19 15.30 27.57
CA GLU A 512 -20.22 15.02 29.02
C GLU A 512 -19.50 13.71 29.36
N ILE A 513 -19.76 12.64 28.59
CA ILE A 513 -19.12 11.34 28.79
C ILE A 513 -17.61 11.45 28.58
N ILE A 514 -17.17 12.02 27.45
CA ILE A 514 -15.75 12.18 27.13
C ILE A 514 -15.05 13.02 28.21
N GLN A 515 -15.66 14.15 28.60
CA GLN A 515 -15.12 15.01 29.65
C GLN A 515 -14.96 14.27 30.98
N GLN A 516 -15.94 13.46 31.37
CA GLN A 516 -15.88 12.68 32.61
C GLN A 516 -14.78 11.61 32.56
N VAL A 517 -14.60 10.93 31.42
CA VAL A 517 -13.51 9.96 31.22
C VAL A 517 -12.14 10.63 31.36
N HIS A 518 -11.95 11.79 30.73
CA HIS A 518 -10.69 12.55 30.82
C HIS A 518 -10.43 13.10 32.22
N GLN A 519 -11.47 13.52 32.97
CA GLN A 519 -11.34 13.93 34.37
C GLN A 519 -10.86 12.79 35.28
N GLU A 520 -11.18 11.55 34.94
CA GLU A 520 -10.70 10.35 35.63
C GLU A 520 -9.31 9.89 35.15
N GLY A 521 -8.68 10.62 34.21
CA GLY A 521 -7.35 10.31 33.67
C GLY A 521 -7.31 9.03 32.84
N LYS A 522 -8.38 8.74 32.11
CA LYS A 522 -8.56 7.55 31.28
C LYS A 522 -8.68 7.94 29.81
N LEU A 523 -8.38 7.00 28.93
CA LEU A 523 -8.62 7.10 27.48
C LEU A 523 -10.04 6.64 27.14
N PHE A 524 -10.60 7.15 26.05
CA PHE A 524 -11.95 6.84 25.62
C PHE A 524 -12.07 6.28 24.20
N ARG A 525 -13.01 5.34 24.02
CA ARG A 525 -13.34 4.71 22.73
C ARG A 525 -14.86 4.47 22.59
N TRP A 526 -15.38 4.71 21.38
CA TRP A 526 -16.67 4.16 20.96
C TRP A 526 -16.46 2.95 20.06
N TRP A 527 -17.15 1.84 20.33
CA TRP A 527 -17.26 0.70 19.42
C TRP A 527 -18.67 0.58 18.85
N GLY A 528 -18.85 -0.17 17.75
CA GLY A 528 -20.17 -0.35 17.13
C GLY A 528 -20.72 0.89 16.39
N ALA A 529 -19.92 1.94 16.21
CA ALA A 529 -20.25 3.06 15.34
C ALA A 529 -20.03 2.70 13.85
N PRO A 530 -20.75 3.31 12.90
CA PRO A 530 -20.49 3.14 11.47
C PRO A 530 -19.03 3.50 11.08
N ASP A 531 -18.35 2.58 10.39
CA ASP A 531 -16.96 2.76 9.95
C ASP A 531 -16.88 3.61 8.66
N THR A 532 -17.06 4.93 8.80
CA THR A 532 -17.05 5.88 7.68
C THR A 532 -16.13 7.07 7.95
N GLU A 533 -15.70 7.76 6.88
CA GLU A 533 -14.88 8.97 6.99
C GLU A 533 -15.52 10.05 7.88
N VAL A 534 -16.84 10.23 7.77
CA VAL A 534 -17.61 11.22 8.54
C VAL A 534 -17.52 10.93 10.04
N PHE A 535 -17.73 9.68 10.45
CA PHE A 535 -17.59 9.28 11.86
C PHE A 535 -16.15 9.42 12.36
N LYS A 536 -15.17 9.00 11.56
CA LYS A 536 -13.74 9.11 11.90
C LYS A 536 -13.38 10.57 12.19
N ARG A 537 -13.72 11.49 11.29
CA ARG A 537 -13.47 12.93 11.46
C ARG A 537 -14.22 13.50 12.67
N PHE A 538 -15.48 13.13 12.85
CA PHE A 538 -16.31 13.59 13.96
C PHE A 538 -15.73 13.14 15.32
N PHE A 539 -15.39 11.87 15.49
CA PHE A 539 -14.79 11.35 16.72
C PHE A 539 -13.45 12.02 17.05
N ILE A 540 -12.60 12.25 16.05
CA ILE A 540 -11.34 12.99 16.25
C ILE A 540 -11.63 14.43 16.71
N GLN A 541 -12.60 15.10 16.10
CA GLN A 541 -12.98 16.47 16.43
C GLN A 541 -13.55 16.58 17.86
N GLU A 542 -14.34 15.61 18.29
CA GLU A 542 -14.98 15.60 19.61
C GLU A 542 -14.08 15.05 20.73
N GLY A 543 -12.85 14.64 20.40
CA GLY A 543 -11.84 14.24 21.39
C GLY A 543 -11.93 12.78 21.84
N VAL A 544 -12.44 11.88 21.00
CA VAL A 544 -12.30 10.44 21.22
C VAL A 544 -10.83 10.04 21.07
N ASP A 545 -10.27 9.36 22.05
CA ASP A 545 -8.84 9.05 22.09
C ASP A 545 -8.45 7.90 21.17
N LEU A 546 -9.27 6.84 21.11
CA LEU A 546 -9.03 5.65 20.31
C LEU A 546 -10.15 5.50 19.27
N VAL A 547 -9.86 5.83 18.01
CA VAL A 547 -10.79 5.77 16.89
C VAL A 547 -10.65 4.41 16.22
N GLY A 548 -11.70 3.59 16.34
CA GLY A 548 -11.79 2.27 15.69
C GLY A 548 -11.83 2.37 14.17
N ALA A 549 -11.19 1.43 13.50
CA ALA A 549 -11.25 1.26 12.05
C ALA A 549 -11.22 -0.22 11.67
N ASP A 550 -12.22 -0.64 10.91
CA ASP A 550 -12.19 -1.92 10.18
C ASP A 550 -11.46 -1.69 8.85
N ASP A 551 -11.71 -0.56 8.17
CA ASP A 551 -10.88 -0.02 7.08
C ASP A 551 -9.72 0.85 7.62
N LEU A 552 -8.55 0.21 7.76
CA LEU A 552 -7.32 0.86 8.19
C LEU A 552 -6.89 1.99 7.26
N ASN A 553 -7.05 1.84 5.94
CA ASN A 553 -6.61 2.85 4.99
C ASN A 553 -7.48 4.11 5.07
N GLY A 554 -8.79 3.93 5.19
CA GLY A 554 -9.73 5.04 5.36
C GLY A 554 -9.41 5.90 6.59
N LEU A 555 -9.07 5.29 7.73
CA LEU A 555 -8.65 6.06 8.92
C LEU A 555 -7.25 6.68 8.75
N TYR A 556 -6.32 5.99 8.10
CA TYR A 556 -4.98 6.53 7.82
C TYR A 556 -5.08 7.83 7.00
N ASN A 557 -5.89 7.82 5.93
CA ASN A 557 -6.11 8.99 5.08
C ASN A 557 -6.71 10.17 5.86
N VAL A 558 -7.73 9.92 6.68
CA VAL A 558 -8.31 10.95 7.56
C VAL A 558 -7.27 11.57 8.48
N LEU A 559 -6.42 10.75 9.11
CA LEU A 559 -5.39 11.22 10.03
C LEU A 559 -4.30 12.02 9.31
N CYS A 560 -3.87 11.58 8.13
CA CYS A 560 -2.92 12.31 7.30
C CYS A 560 -3.48 13.67 6.85
N ASP A 561 -4.75 13.73 6.44
CA ASP A 561 -5.41 14.97 6.02
C ASP A 561 -5.53 15.99 7.17
N ILE A 562 -5.93 15.55 8.36
CA ILE A 562 -6.02 16.40 9.54
C ILE A 562 -4.62 16.94 9.91
N ASN A 563 -3.60 16.09 9.87
CA ASN A 563 -2.22 16.50 10.13
C ASN A 563 -1.69 17.53 9.12
N ARG A 564 -2.10 17.44 7.83
CA ARG A 564 -1.74 18.41 6.79
C ARG A 564 -2.41 19.76 7.03
N THR A 565 -3.69 19.76 7.37
CA THR A 565 -4.48 20.98 7.62
C THR A 565 -3.96 21.76 8.83
N ASN A 566 -3.58 21.06 9.91
CA ASN A 566 -3.04 21.69 11.13
C ASN A 566 -1.62 22.29 10.98
N LYS A 567 -0.93 22.05 9.87
CA LYS A 567 0.41 22.60 9.58
C LYS A 567 0.38 23.86 8.71
N GLN A 568 -0.77 24.21 8.13
CA GLN A 568 -1.00 25.47 7.42
C GLN A 568 -1.57 26.50 8.40
#